data_AF-A0A229SEM3-F1
#
_entry.id   AF-A0A229SEM3-F1
#
_cell.length_a   1.000
_cell.length_b   1.000
_cell.length_c   1.000
_cell.angle_alpha   90.00
_cell.angle_beta   90.00
_cell.angle_gamma   90.00
#
_symmetry.space_group_name_H-M   'P 1'
#
loop_
_entity.id
_entity.type
_entity.pdbx_description
1 polymer ?
#
loop_
_entity_poly.entity_id
_entity_poly.type
_entity_poly.pdbx_seq_one_letter_code
_entity_poly.pdbx_strand_id
1 'polypeptide(L)'
;MHDWYISTVRLRYEVFTGAPYSHVSPLEWRLDPDNVRGIARERGYLEIPPMYQGCLSFQYAPQHVPPVPWFDGPDRPDKDRERWLLNRISGSDQVWISLKHANLSARRVAEVAETEGLRVAADFGDPDDRILLLGRDPSPPRLPLPAPPGPGFRPVWLNGIVPVTIAVLLVVALISAGASDESEDPLANLLFLAAFAGIIPTAFVTCVFPRTSRLGWLAREFDGRPHVQIAMRAYRISPALVVQIAGYRGYTLSGQRTTQAGGQILMFSKRV
;
A
#
# COMPACT_ATOMS: atom_id res chain seq x y z
N MET A 1 1.93 -23.74 -9.88
CA MET A 1 2.50 -22.68 -10.74
C MET A 1 3.14 -21.65 -9.82
N HIS A 2 4.45 -21.43 -9.91
CA HIS A 2 5.12 -20.35 -9.18
C HIS A 2 4.74 -19.05 -9.89
N ASP A 3 4.26 -18.06 -9.14
CA ASP A 3 3.72 -16.84 -9.74
C ASP A 3 4.87 -15.94 -10.18
N TRP A 4 4.98 -15.70 -11.49
CA TRP A 4 5.97 -14.82 -12.11
C TRP A 4 6.01 -13.45 -11.41
N TYR A 5 4.84 -12.93 -11.02
CA TYR A 5 4.72 -11.64 -10.36
C TYR A 5 5.43 -11.62 -8.99
N ILE A 6 5.25 -12.68 -8.19
CA ILE A 6 5.86 -12.79 -6.86
C ILE A 6 7.39 -12.82 -7.00
N SER A 7 7.89 -13.58 -7.98
CA SER A 7 9.32 -13.71 -8.24
C SER A 7 9.94 -12.36 -8.62
N THR A 8 9.32 -11.65 -9.57
CA THR A 8 9.73 -10.29 -10.00
C THR A 8 9.76 -9.31 -8.82
N VAL A 9 8.71 -9.30 -8.00
CA VAL A 9 8.58 -8.40 -6.85
C VAL A 9 9.63 -8.69 -5.78
N ARG A 10 9.81 -9.96 -5.42
CA ARG A 10 10.81 -10.37 -4.43
C ARG A 10 12.21 -10.06 -4.92
N LEU A 11 12.50 -10.30 -6.19
CA LEU A 11 13.80 -9.97 -6.78
C LEU A 11 14.10 -8.47 -6.66
N ARG A 12 13.11 -7.63 -6.97
CA ARG A 12 13.24 -6.17 -6.91
C ARG A 12 13.48 -5.63 -5.50
N TYR A 13 12.79 -6.17 -4.49
CA TYR A 13 12.77 -5.58 -3.13
C TYR A 13 13.48 -6.39 -2.05
N GLU A 14 13.88 -7.63 -2.33
CA GLU A 14 14.63 -8.49 -1.40
C GLU A 14 16.07 -8.73 -1.87
N VAL A 15 16.35 -8.69 -3.18
CA VAL A 15 17.69 -8.95 -3.73
C VAL A 15 18.39 -7.68 -4.19
N PHE A 16 17.72 -6.85 -4.99
CA PHE A 16 18.28 -5.59 -5.49
C PHE A 16 18.00 -4.40 -4.55
N THR A 17 18.57 -4.51 -3.35
CA THR A 17 18.32 -3.60 -2.21
C THR A 17 19.40 -2.53 -2.01
N GLY A 18 20.38 -2.44 -2.91
CA GLY A 18 21.55 -1.56 -2.78
C GLY A 18 22.80 -2.28 -2.23
N ALA A 19 22.74 -3.61 -2.03
CA ALA A 19 23.92 -4.43 -1.74
C ALA A 19 24.99 -4.25 -2.84
N PRO A 20 26.29 -4.15 -2.50
CA PRO A 20 27.34 -3.88 -3.48
C PRO A 20 27.38 -4.87 -4.65
N TYR A 21 27.08 -6.14 -4.35
CA TYR A 21 27.02 -7.22 -5.33
C TYR A 21 25.77 -8.06 -5.11
N SER A 22 25.14 -8.49 -6.21
CA SER A 22 23.99 -9.39 -6.21
C SER A 22 24.18 -10.48 -7.25
N HIS A 23 24.00 -11.74 -6.85
CA HIS A 23 24.09 -12.89 -7.75
C HIS A 23 22.72 -13.57 -7.82
N VAL A 24 22.23 -13.78 -9.03
CA VAL A 24 20.86 -14.26 -9.27
C VAL A 24 20.90 -15.38 -10.29
N SER A 25 20.35 -16.54 -9.95
CA SER A 25 20.11 -17.60 -10.93
C SER A 25 18.74 -17.43 -11.57
N PRO A 26 18.63 -17.09 -12.87
CA PRO A 26 17.32 -16.96 -13.54
C PRO A 26 16.48 -18.24 -13.46
N LEU A 27 17.13 -19.41 -13.41
CA LEU A 27 16.49 -20.71 -13.27
C LEU A 27 15.83 -20.91 -11.89
N GLU A 28 16.53 -20.56 -10.81
CA GLU A 28 15.96 -20.64 -9.45
C GLU A 28 14.78 -19.70 -9.28
N TRP A 29 14.90 -18.50 -9.83
CA TRP A 29 13.87 -17.46 -9.79
C TRP A 29 12.75 -17.69 -10.81
N ARG A 30 12.92 -18.65 -11.74
CA ARG A 30 11.99 -18.94 -12.86
C ARG A 30 11.62 -17.69 -13.65
N LEU A 31 12.59 -16.82 -13.85
CA LEU A 31 12.46 -15.58 -14.61
C LEU A 31 13.34 -15.67 -15.84
N ASP A 32 12.86 -15.07 -16.93
CA ASP A 32 13.68 -14.80 -18.09
C ASP A 32 14.91 -13.94 -17.67
N PRO A 33 16.14 -14.34 -18.05
CA PRO A 33 17.34 -13.52 -17.87
C PRO A 33 17.15 -12.04 -18.23
N ASP A 34 16.41 -11.73 -19.29
CA ASP A 34 16.20 -10.33 -19.71
C ASP A 34 15.31 -9.55 -18.73
N ASN A 35 14.33 -10.21 -18.11
CA ASN A 35 13.55 -9.62 -17.03
C ASN A 35 14.42 -9.35 -15.79
N VAL A 36 15.32 -10.28 -15.45
CA VAL A 36 16.27 -10.10 -14.33
C VAL A 36 17.18 -8.90 -14.59
N ARG A 37 17.73 -8.77 -15.80
CA ARG A 37 18.55 -7.62 -16.22
C ARG A 37 17.77 -6.30 -16.17
N GLY A 38 16.53 -6.30 -16.64
CA GLY A 38 15.64 -5.14 -16.59
C GLY A 38 15.43 -4.65 -15.15
N ILE A 39 15.07 -5.57 -14.25
CA ILE A 39 14.87 -5.26 -12.83
C ILE A 39 16.17 -4.79 -12.18
N ALA A 40 17.31 -5.42 -12.46
CA ALA A 40 18.61 -4.99 -11.95
C ALA A 40 18.93 -3.55 -12.38
N ARG A 41 18.77 -3.25 -13.68
CA ARG A 41 19.04 -1.93 -14.25
C ARG A 41 18.14 -0.85 -13.65
N GLU A 42 16.83 -1.11 -13.52
CA GLU A 42 15.90 -0.19 -12.86
C GLU A 42 16.31 0.17 -11.43
N ARG A 43 17.03 -0.74 -10.76
CA ARG A 43 17.53 -0.59 -9.40
C ARG A 43 18.97 -0.05 -9.34
N GLY A 44 19.53 0.37 -10.46
CA GLY A 44 20.87 0.99 -10.52
C GLY A 44 22.02 -0.02 -10.51
N TYR A 45 21.76 -1.26 -10.91
CA TYR A 45 22.79 -2.30 -11.02
C TYR A 45 23.31 -2.42 -12.45
N LEU A 46 24.61 -2.69 -12.55
CA LEU A 46 25.29 -3.09 -13.78
C LEU A 46 25.57 -4.58 -13.76
N GLU A 47 25.35 -5.25 -14.89
CA GLU A 47 25.77 -6.64 -15.08
C GLU A 47 27.30 -6.69 -15.17
N ILE A 48 27.89 -7.60 -14.41
CA ILE A 48 29.33 -7.88 -14.39
C ILE A 48 29.55 -9.34 -14.81
N PRO A 49 30.79 -9.74 -15.18
CA PRO A 49 31.08 -11.13 -15.51
C PRO A 49 30.55 -12.08 -14.43
N PRO A 50 29.88 -13.18 -14.83
CA PRO A 50 29.21 -14.06 -13.89
C PRO A 50 30.24 -14.75 -12.98
N MET A 51 30.01 -14.68 -11.67
CA MET A 51 30.88 -15.35 -10.69
C MET A 51 30.71 -16.88 -10.71
N TYR A 52 29.54 -17.37 -11.15
CA TYR A 52 29.20 -18.79 -11.22
C TYR A 52 28.50 -19.11 -12.53
N GLN A 53 28.67 -20.34 -13.02
CA GLN A 53 27.97 -20.82 -14.22
C GLN A 53 26.46 -20.87 -13.97
N GLY A 54 25.66 -20.32 -14.90
CA GLY A 54 24.19 -20.28 -14.79
C GLY A 54 23.64 -19.17 -13.90
N CYS A 55 24.49 -18.31 -13.34
CA CYS A 55 24.09 -17.14 -12.57
C CYS A 55 24.39 -15.84 -13.33
N LEU A 56 23.54 -14.84 -13.16
CA LEU A 56 23.83 -13.46 -13.51
C LEU A 56 24.43 -12.75 -12.30
N SER A 57 25.46 -11.95 -12.50
CA SER A 57 26.14 -11.20 -11.43
C SER A 57 26.02 -9.72 -11.69
N PHE A 58 25.75 -8.97 -10.64
CA PHE A 58 25.47 -7.55 -10.72
C PHE A 58 26.24 -6.77 -9.67
N GLN A 59 26.70 -5.58 -10.04
CA GLN A 59 27.32 -4.60 -9.14
C GLN A 59 26.41 -3.39 -9.00
N TYR A 60 26.19 -2.91 -7.77
CA TYR A 60 25.44 -1.69 -7.53
C TYR A 60 26.28 -0.47 -7.95
N ALA A 61 25.83 0.26 -8.98
CA ALA A 61 26.57 1.35 -9.60
C ALA A 61 25.63 2.51 -9.98
N PRO A 62 24.99 3.16 -8.99
CA PRO A 62 23.94 4.17 -9.23
C PRO A 62 24.43 5.43 -9.96
N GLN A 63 25.75 5.68 -9.99
CA GLN A 63 26.36 6.77 -10.75
C GLN A 63 26.41 6.49 -12.25
N HIS A 64 26.49 5.22 -12.64
CA HIS A 64 26.61 4.80 -14.05
C HIS A 64 25.26 4.38 -14.63
N VAL A 65 24.38 3.84 -13.77
CA VAL A 65 22.99 3.51 -14.12
C VAL A 65 22.11 4.25 -13.13
N PRO A 66 21.60 5.44 -13.50
CA PRO A 66 20.70 6.15 -12.63
C PRO A 66 19.44 5.29 -12.46
N PRO A 67 18.99 5.05 -11.21
CA PRO A 67 17.76 4.31 -10.98
C PRO A 67 16.57 5.10 -11.55
N VAL A 68 15.46 4.39 -11.82
CA VAL A 68 14.23 5.07 -12.23
C VAL A 68 13.85 6.06 -11.13
N PRO A 69 13.69 7.36 -11.45
CA PRO A 69 13.40 8.36 -10.43
C PRO A 69 12.05 8.08 -9.81
N TRP A 70 11.98 8.22 -8.49
CA TRP A 70 10.70 8.23 -7.79
C TRP A 70 9.95 9.52 -8.07
N PHE A 71 8.63 9.46 -7.94
CA PHE A 71 7.81 10.66 -7.94
C PHE A 71 8.33 11.65 -6.89
N ASP A 72 8.45 12.92 -7.27
CA ASP A 72 8.70 14.02 -6.34
C ASP A 72 7.75 15.18 -6.65
N GLY A 73 7.32 15.86 -5.59
CA GLY A 73 6.46 17.02 -5.71
C GLY A 73 7.26 18.30 -5.98
N PRO A 74 6.58 19.44 -6.17
CA PRO A 74 7.24 20.73 -6.34
C PRO A 74 7.91 21.22 -5.04
N ASP A 75 9.07 21.87 -5.18
CA ASP A 75 9.81 22.51 -4.07
C ASP A 75 9.17 23.82 -3.59
N ARG A 76 8.36 24.47 -4.44
CA ARG A 76 7.64 25.71 -4.14
C ARG A 76 6.13 25.45 -4.11
N PRO A 77 5.58 24.99 -2.99
CA PRO A 77 4.17 24.71 -2.87
C PRO A 77 3.33 25.96 -2.63
N ASP A 78 2.03 25.80 -2.83
CA ASP A 78 1.04 26.75 -2.31
C ASP A 78 1.08 26.79 -0.78
N LYS A 79 0.96 27.98 -0.19
CA LYS A 79 0.95 28.17 1.27
C LYS A 79 -0.11 27.33 1.99
N ASP A 80 -1.21 27.04 1.30
CA ASP A 80 -2.30 26.22 1.84
C ASP A 80 -1.91 24.75 1.97
N ARG A 81 -1.00 24.24 1.13
CA ARG A 81 -0.48 22.86 1.22
C ARG A 81 0.48 22.69 2.38
N GLU A 82 1.33 23.68 2.64
CA GLU A 82 2.17 23.69 3.84
C GLU A 82 1.33 23.75 5.12
N ARG A 83 0.31 24.61 5.16
CA ARG A 83 -0.64 24.67 6.30
C ARG A 83 -1.38 23.35 6.50
N TRP A 84 -1.82 22.71 5.41
CA TRP A 84 -2.42 21.38 5.48
C TRP A 84 -1.45 20.35 6.06
N LEU A 85 -0.17 20.38 5.65
CA LEU A 85 0.84 19.48 6.18
C LEU A 85 1.05 19.73 7.68
N LEU A 86 1.23 20.98 8.10
CA LEU A 86 1.39 21.37 9.50
C LEU A 86 0.23 20.87 10.37
N ASN A 87 -1.01 21.13 9.95
CA ASN A 87 -2.20 20.64 10.65
C ASN A 87 -2.25 19.12 10.73
N ARG A 88 -1.66 18.42 9.76
CA ARG A 88 -1.66 16.96 9.71
C ARG A 88 -0.60 16.34 10.61
N ILE A 89 0.55 17.00 10.73
CA ILE A 89 1.69 16.47 11.50
C ILE A 89 1.65 16.94 12.97
N SER A 90 1.03 18.08 13.25
CA SER A 90 0.97 18.64 14.60
C SER A 90 0.26 17.67 15.56
N GLY A 91 0.88 17.43 16.72
CA GLY A 91 0.38 16.51 17.74
C GLY A 91 0.43 15.02 17.39
N SER A 92 0.97 14.64 16.23
CA SER A 92 1.14 13.23 15.85
C SER A 92 2.55 12.74 16.16
N ASP A 93 2.68 11.55 16.74
CA ASP A 93 4.00 10.92 16.98
C ASP A 93 4.55 10.21 15.75
N GLN A 94 3.65 9.73 14.89
CA GLN A 94 3.97 9.06 13.64
C GLN A 94 2.89 9.34 12.59
N VAL A 95 3.29 9.69 11.37
CA VAL A 95 2.36 10.04 10.30
C VAL A 95 2.88 9.60 8.93
N TRP A 96 1.97 9.09 8.11
CA TRP A 96 2.23 8.67 6.73
C TRP A 96 1.82 9.77 5.76
N ILE A 97 2.75 10.21 4.91
CA ILE A 97 2.55 11.27 3.92
C ILE A 97 2.83 10.73 2.53
N SER A 98 1.88 10.89 1.60
CA SER A 98 2.07 10.65 0.17
C SER A 98 2.39 12.00 -0.47
N LEU A 99 3.50 12.08 -1.18
CA LEU A 99 3.93 13.31 -1.86
C LEU A 99 2.97 13.70 -2.97
N LYS A 100 2.38 12.72 -3.67
CA LYS A 100 1.35 12.99 -4.68
C LYS A 100 0.11 13.67 -4.09
N HIS A 101 -0.26 13.33 -2.86
CA HIS A 101 -1.39 13.95 -2.19
C HIS A 101 -1.03 15.27 -1.51
N ALA A 102 0.15 15.32 -0.88
CA ALA A 102 0.66 16.52 -0.24
C ALA A 102 0.98 17.63 -1.26
N ASN A 103 1.32 17.23 -2.49
CA ASN A 103 1.80 18.11 -3.56
C ASN A 103 3.01 18.94 -3.10
N LEU A 104 3.94 18.27 -2.44
CA LEU A 104 5.14 18.84 -1.84
C LEU A 104 6.32 17.93 -2.18
N SER A 105 7.50 18.52 -2.40
CA SER A 105 8.72 17.72 -2.53
C SER A 105 9.08 17.01 -1.24
N ALA A 106 9.81 15.90 -1.35
CA ALA A 106 10.27 15.13 -0.19
C ALA A 106 11.09 16.01 0.77
N ARG A 107 11.95 16.85 0.20
CA ARG A 107 12.76 17.82 0.92
C ARG A 107 11.88 18.79 1.70
N ARG A 108 10.87 19.38 1.05
CA ARG A 108 10.01 20.37 1.71
C ARG A 108 9.18 19.75 2.82
N VAL A 109 8.69 18.53 2.63
CA VAL A 109 8.00 17.78 3.70
C VAL A 109 8.93 17.55 4.89
N ALA A 110 10.19 17.17 4.65
CA ALA A 110 11.16 16.97 5.72
C ALA A 110 11.45 18.27 6.49
N GLU A 111 11.66 19.39 5.79
CA GLU A 111 11.89 20.70 6.41
C GLU A 111 10.72 21.12 7.33
N VAL A 112 9.48 20.95 6.86
CA VAL A 112 8.27 21.27 7.64
C VAL A 112 8.05 20.27 8.80
N ALA A 113 8.43 19.01 8.61
CA ALA A 113 8.36 18.01 9.67
C ALA A 113 9.32 18.32 10.82
N GLU A 114 10.53 18.78 10.49
CA GLU A 114 11.57 19.11 11.46
C GLU A 114 11.13 20.24 12.40
N THR A 115 10.35 21.21 11.94
CA THR A 115 9.83 22.29 12.79
C THR A 115 8.88 21.79 13.88
N GLU A 116 8.24 20.63 13.68
CA GLU A 116 7.35 19.99 14.65
C GLU A 116 8.06 18.86 15.43
N GLY A 117 9.38 18.70 15.24
CA GLY A 117 10.20 17.67 15.89
C GLY A 117 10.02 16.27 15.31
N LEU A 118 9.48 16.15 14.09
CA LEU A 118 9.36 14.90 13.35
C LEU A 118 10.51 14.75 12.35
N ARG A 119 10.95 13.52 12.12
CA ARG A 119 11.97 13.18 11.11
C ARG A 119 11.45 12.10 10.18
N VAL A 120 12.04 12.01 8.98
CA VAL A 120 11.74 10.92 8.04
C VAL A 120 12.30 9.61 8.60
N ALA A 121 11.42 8.74 9.07
CA ALA A 121 11.74 7.41 9.60
C ALA A 121 11.87 6.36 8.49
N ALA A 122 11.13 6.54 7.39
CA ALA A 122 11.24 5.71 6.20
C ALA A 122 10.76 6.44 4.94
N ASP A 123 11.29 6.01 3.80
CA ASP A 123 11.01 6.58 2.48
C ASP A 123 10.77 5.45 1.48
N PHE A 124 9.59 5.45 0.87
CA PHE A 124 9.15 4.43 -0.07
C PHE A 124 8.75 5.12 -1.37
N GLY A 125 9.20 4.63 -2.51
CA GLY A 125 8.96 5.32 -3.77
C GLY A 125 8.75 4.39 -4.94
N ASP A 126 7.94 4.86 -5.88
CA ASP A 126 7.84 4.37 -7.24
C ASP A 126 7.63 5.58 -8.19
N PRO A 127 7.55 5.37 -9.52
CA PRO A 127 7.34 6.47 -10.47
C PRO A 127 6.00 7.19 -10.32
N ASP A 128 5.02 6.57 -9.65
CA ASP A 128 3.66 7.10 -9.52
C ASP A 128 3.47 7.96 -8.26
N ASP A 129 4.14 7.61 -7.18
CA ASP A 129 4.03 8.24 -5.86
C ASP A 129 5.24 7.92 -4.97
N ARG A 130 5.50 8.81 -4.02
CA ARG A 130 6.52 8.63 -2.97
C ARG A 130 5.86 8.86 -1.62
N ILE A 131 6.16 7.98 -0.68
CA ILE A 131 5.52 7.91 0.62
C ILE A 131 6.60 8.04 1.68
N LEU A 132 6.43 9.05 2.54
CA LEU A 132 7.27 9.28 3.69
C LEU A 132 6.55 8.83 4.95
N LEU A 133 7.26 8.09 5.80
CA LEU A 133 6.89 7.86 7.18
C LEU A 133 7.63 8.88 8.03
N LEU A 134 6.90 9.77 8.68
CA LEU A 134 7.46 10.73 9.62
C LEU A 134 7.24 10.21 11.04
N GLY A 135 8.22 10.36 11.91
CA GLY A 135 8.14 9.95 13.31
C GLY A 135 9.06 10.78 14.21
N ARG A 136 8.71 10.90 15.49
CA ARG A 136 9.57 11.54 16.50
C ARG A 136 10.80 10.68 16.80
N ASP A 137 10.59 9.37 16.81
CA ASP A 137 11.65 8.35 16.81
C ASP A 137 11.78 7.78 15.39
N PRO A 138 12.84 8.13 14.64
CA PRO A 138 13.04 7.64 13.28
C PRO A 138 13.58 6.21 13.22
N SER A 139 13.72 5.53 14.37
CA SER A 139 14.23 4.16 14.42
C SER A 139 13.32 3.21 13.64
N PRO A 140 13.88 2.28 12.85
CA PRO A 140 13.08 1.25 12.21
C PRO A 140 12.34 0.42 13.29
N PRO A 141 11.15 -0.13 12.96
CA PRO A 141 10.40 -0.94 13.91
C PRO A 141 11.25 -2.12 14.36
N ARG A 142 11.19 -2.45 15.65
CA ARG A 142 11.80 -3.67 16.17
C ARG A 142 11.07 -4.88 15.59
N LEU A 143 11.81 -5.73 14.89
CA LEU A 143 11.29 -6.94 14.25
C LEU A 143 11.76 -8.19 15.02
N PRO A 144 10.97 -9.28 15.06
CA PRO A 144 9.61 -9.39 14.51
C PRO A 144 8.60 -8.53 15.30
N LEU A 145 7.61 -7.96 14.61
CA LEU A 145 6.56 -7.18 15.28
C LEU A 145 5.85 -8.02 16.34
N PRO A 146 5.54 -7.47 17.53
CA PRO A 146 4.81 -8.21 18.56
C PRO A 146 3.44 -8.65 18.03
N ALA A 147 2.88 -9.71 18.62
CA ALA A 147 1.51 -10.11 18.31
C ALA A 147 0.54 -8.97 18.68
N PRO A 148 -0.53 -8.75 17.89
CA PRO A 148 -1.45 -7.66 18.16
C PRO A 148 -2.18 -7.88 19.50
N PRO A 149 -2.39 -6.82 20.31
CA PRO A 149 -3.00 -6.94 21.64
C PRO A 149 -4.52 -7.21 21.64
N GLY A 150 -5.15 -7.49 20.51
CA GLY A 150 -6.58 -7.82 20.42
C GLY A 150 -7.22 -7.57 19.05
N PRO A 151 -8.55 -7.74 18.92
CA PRO A 151 -9.29 -7.43 17.69
C PRO A 151 -9.37 -5.90 17.49
N GLY A 152 -8.42 -5.34 16.74
CA GLY A 152 -8.49 -3.95 16.30
C GLY A 152 -9.53 -3.72 15.21
N PHE A 153 -10.12 -2.53 15.16
CA PHE A 153 -11.01 -2.11 14.07
C PHE A 153 -10.26 -2.13 12.73
N ARG A 154 -10.74 -2.92 11.78
CA ARG A 154 -10.14 -3.06 10.45
C ARG A 154 -10.97 -2.32 9.41
N PRO A 155 -10.39 -1.38 8.65
CA PRO A 155 -11.08 -0.71 7.55
C PRO A 155 -11.62 -1.67 6.49
N VAL A 156 -10.98 -2.84 6.30
CA VAL A 156 -11.50 -3.92 5.44
C VAL A 156 -12.88 -4.40 5.87
N TRP A 157 -13.23 -4.31 7.16
CA TRP A 157 -14.56 -4.68 7.65
C TRP A 157 -15.64 -3.75 7.09
N LEU A 158 -15.33 -2.49 6.81
CA LEU A 158 -16.27 -1.57 6.15
C LEU A 158 -16.63 -2.06 4.73
N ASN A 159 -15.70 -2.73 4.03
CA ASN A 159 -16.00 -3.30 2.72
C ASN A 159 -16.87 -4.57 2.78
N GLY A 160 -16.94 -5.24 3.94
CA GLY A 160 -17.76 -6.45 4.13
C GLY A 160 -19.10 -6.18 4.80
N ILE A 161 -19.11 -5.35 5.85
CA ILE A 161 -20.31 -5.06 6.65
C ILE A 161 -21.35 -4.34 5.81
N VAL A 162 -20.93 -3.38 5.00
CA VAL A 162 -21.89 -2.49 4.36
C VAL A 162 -22.63 -3.11 3.16
N PRO A 163 -22.03 -3.94 2.27
CA PRO A 163 -22.82 -4.69 1.29
C PRO A 163 -23.78 -5.69 1.97
N VAL A 164 -23.40 -6.25 3.12
CA VAL A 164 -24.28 -7.13 3.90
C VAL A 164 -25.47 -6.36 4.49
N THR A 165 -25.25 -5.17 5.08
CA THR A 165 -26.35 -4.36 5.58
C THR A 165 -27.26 -3.85 4.47
N ILE A 166 -26.72 -3.50 3.30
CA ILE A 166 -27.52 -3.16 2.12
C ILE A 166 -28.37 -4.36 1.66
N ALA A 167 -27.79 -5.55 1.58
CA ALA A 167 -28.52 -6.76 1.19
C ALA A 167 -29.65 -7.07 2.18
N VAL A 168 -29.40 -6.93 3.49
CA VAL A 168 -30.42 -7.08 4.53
C VAL A 168 -31.52 -6.04 4.37
N LEU A 169 -31.19 -4.76 4.16
CA LEU A 169 -32.17 -3.69 3.93
C LEU A 169 -33.02 -3.95 2.68
N LEU A 170 -32.42 -4.42 1.59
CA LEU A 170 -33.14 -4.79 0.36
C LEU A 170 -34.06 -5.99 0.56
N VAL A 171 -33.63 -7.01 1.30
CA VAL A 171 -34.46 -8.18 1.63
C VAL A 171 -35.65 -7.76 2.50
N VAL A 172 -35.43 -6.92 3.52
CA VAL A 172 -36.51 -6.39 4.37
C VAL A 172 -37.49 -5.55 3.56
N ALA A 173 -37.00 -4.68 2.66
CA ALA A 173 -37.84 -3.89 1.76
C ALA A 173 -38.70 -4.77 0.83
N LEU A 174 -38.11 -5.83 0.27
CA LEU A 174 -38.80 -6.76 -0.63
C LEU A 174 -39.89 -7.55 0.10
N ILE A 175 -39.62 -8.00 1.33
CA ILE A 175 -40.59 -8.71 2.17
C ILE A 175 -41.75 -7.78 2.55
N SER A 176 -41.47 -6.52 2.90
CA SER A 176 -42.54 -5.55 3.19
C SER A 176 -43.40 -5.22 1.98
N ALA A 177 -42.82 -5.12 0.79
CA ALA A 177 -43.55 -4.79 -0.43
C ALA A 177 -44.44 -5.95 -0.93
N GLY A 178 -44.03 -7.20 -0.71
CA GLY A 178 -44.80 -8.38 -1.13
C GLY A 178 -45.93 -8.78 -0.17
N ALA A 179 -45.99 -8.18 1.02
CA ALA A 179 -46.99 -8.48 2.04
C ALA A 179 -48.21 -7.54 2.02
N SER A 180 -48.15 -6.46 1.23
CA SER A 180 -49.18 -5.42 1.21
C SER A 180 -50.00 -5.52 -0.08
N ASP A 181 -51.25 -5.97 0.05
CA ASP A 181 -52.12 -6.28 -1.10
C ASP A 181 -52.78 -5.03 -1.73
N GLU A 182 -52.73 -3.87 -1.09
CA GLU A 182 -53.23 -2.61 -1.65
C GLU A 182 -52.64 -1.42 -0.86
N SER A 183 -52.29 -0.33 -1.55
CA SER A 183 -51.67 0.92 -1.05
C SER A 183 -50.14 1.00 -1.11
N GLU A 184 -49.65 2.10 -1.71
CA GLU A 184 -48.25 2.53 -1.71
C GLU A 184 -47.72 2.62 -0.27
N ASP A 185 -46.97 1.62 0.17
CA ASP A 185 -46.44 1.59 1.53
C ASP A 185 -45.25 2.56 1.65
N PRO A 186 -45.38 3.68 2.38
CA PRO A 186 -44.31 4.68 2.49
C PRO A 186 -43.06 4.08 3.14
N LEU A 187 -43.20 3.03 3.95
CA LEU A 187 -42.10 2.27 4.56
C LEU A 187 -41.25 1.52 3.53
N ALA A 188 -41.86 0.91 2.51
CA ALA A 188 -41.12 0.22 1.46
C ALA A 188 -40.31 1.21 0.61
N ASN A 189 -40.90 2.38 0.28
CA ASN A 189 -40.20 3.47 -0.39
C ASN A 189 -39.07 4.06 0.47
N LEU A 190 -39.27 4.22 1.79
CA LEU A 190 -38.23 4.73 2.71
C LEU A 190 -37.06 3.74 2.85
N LEU A 191 -37.35 2.44 2.91
CA LEU A 191 -36.34 1.38 2.92
C LEU A 191 -35.59 1.29 1.59
N PHE A 192 -36.29 1.45 0.46
CA PHE A 192 -35.68 1.49 -0.87
C PHE A 192 -34.78 2.73 -1.03
N LEU A 193 -35.24 3.90 -0.58
CA LEU A 193 -34.45 5.14 -0.58
C LEU A 193 -33.24 5.02 0.36
N ALA A 194 -33.39 4.41 1.53
CA ALA A 194 -32.30 4.13 2.47
C ALA A 194 -31.29 3.13 1.90
N ALA A 195 -31.73 2.11 1.16
CA ALA A 195 -30.86 1.19 0.45
C ALA A 195 -30.08 1.92 -0.65
N PHE A 196 -30.74 2.76 -1.47
CA PHE A 196 -30.08 3.58 -2.50
C PHE A 196 -29.09 4.59 -1.89
N ALA A 197 -29.49 5.27 -0.81
CA ALA A 197 -28.64 6.18 -0.06
C ALA A 197 -27.46 5.47 0.62
N GLY A 198 -27.57 4.17 0.93
CA GLY A 198 -26.49 3.32 1.45
C GLY A 198 -25.56 2.72 0.39
N ILE A 199 -26.07 2.51 -0.84
CA ILE A 199 -25.31 1.96 -1.98
C ILE A 199 -24.27 2.95 -2.53
N ILE A 200 -24.57 4.26 -2.51
CA ILE A 200 -23.67 5.28 -3.07
C ILE A 200 -22.41 5.50 -2.20
N PRO A 201 -22.48 5.54 -0.85
CA PRO A 201 -21.31 5.69 -0.01
C PRO A 201 -20.40 4.47 -0.04
N THR A 202 -20.90 3.24 -0.20
CA THR A 202 -20.13 2.02 0.05
C THR A 202 -18.93 1.82 -0.86
N ALA A 203 -19.14 1.97 -2.17
CA ALA A 203 -18.06 1.93 -3.13
C ALA A 203 -17.13 3.15 -3.04
N PHE A 204 -17.57 4.20 -2.34
CA PHE A 204 -16.89 5.49 -2.22
C PHE A 204 -16.28 5.79 -0.86
N VAL A 205 -16.52 5.01 0.20
CA VAL A 205 -15.98 5.30 1.54
C VAL A 205 -14.46 5.42 1.44
N THR A 206 -13.79 4.50 0.77
CA THR A 206 -12.35 4.58 0.51
C THR A 206 -11.93 5.65 -0.50
N CYS A 207 -12.85 6.17 -1.32
CA CYS A 207 -12.58 7.30 -2.23
C CYS A 207 -12.64 8.64 -1.50
N VAL A 208 -13.49 8.77 -0.48
CA VAL A 208 -13.67 10.00 0.31
C VAL A 208 -12.46 10.25 1.21
N PHE A 209 -11.79 9.20 1.67
CA PHE A 209 -10.63 9.38 2.54
C PHE A 209 -9.33 9.73 1.77
N PRO A 210 -8.59 10.76 2.23
CA PRO A 210 -7.28 11.12 1.71
C PRO A 210 -6.34 9.92 1.57
N ARG A 211 -5.48 9.93 0.54
CA ARG A 211 -4.50 8.86 0.27
C ARG A 211 -3.57 8.64 1.47
N THR A 212 -3.21 9.70 2.17
CA THR A 212 -2.41 9.66 3.42
C THR A 212 -3.11 8.93 4.58
N SER A 213 -4.42 9.13 4.76
CA SER A 213 -5.18 8.39 5.76
C SER A 213 -5.26 6.90 5.42
N ARG A 214 -5.47 6.58 4.13
CA ARG A 214 -5.50 5.19 3.65
C ARG A 214 -4.14 4.49 3.81
N LEU A 215 -3.04 5.22 3.72
CA LEU A 215 -1.70 4.71 4.02
C LEU A 215 -1.54 4.34 5.49
N GLY A 216 -1.98 5.20 6.41
CA GLY A 216 -2.00 4.88 7.84
C GLY A 216 -2.84 3.64 8.15
N TRP A 217 -3.95 3.45 7.44
CA TRP A 217 -4.78 2.25 7.53
C TRP A 217 -4.10 1.00 6.97
N LEU A 218 -3.47 1.10 5.80
CA LEU A 218 -2.70 0.01 5.20
C LEU A 218 -1.60 -0.45 6.16
N ALA A 219 -0.85 0.49 6.73
CA ALA A 219 0.24 0.19 7.65
C ALA A 219 -0.25 -0.57 8.91
N ARG A 220 -1.48 -0.32 9.35
CA ARG A 220 -2.10 -1.04 10.48
C ARG A 220 -2.53 -2.47 10.17
N GLU A 221 -2.67 -2.85 8.89
CA GLU A 221 -2.95 -4.26 8.55
C GLU A 221 -1.75 -5.17 8.83
N PHE A 222 -0.53 -4.62 8.85
CA PHE A 222 0.71 -5.31 9.23
C PHE A 222 0.91 -5.25 10.75
N ASP A 223 -0.01 -5.87 11.49
CA ASP A 223 -0.14 -5.82 12.94
C ASP A 223 0.67 -6.87 13.72
N GLY A 224 1.55 -7.62 13.05
CA GLY A 224 2.36 -8.69 13.65
C GLY A 224 1.76 -10.10 13.51
N ARG A 225 0.58 -10.25 12.90
CA ARG A 225 0.00 -11.56 12.52
C ARG A 225 0.88 -12.34 11.55
N PRO A 226 0.82 -13.68 11.55
CA PRO A 226 1.64 -14.51 10.67
C PRO A 226 1.27 -14.36 9.18
N HIS A 227 0.00 -14.12 8.87
CA HIS A 227 -0.51 -13.96 7.50
C HIS A 227 -1.42 -12.74 7.39
N VAL A 228 -1.23 -11.94 6.35
CA VAL A 228 -2.02 -10.73 6.08
C VAL A 228 -2.48 -10.75 4.63
N GLN A 229 -3.75 -10.41 4.38
CA GLN A 229 -4.30 -10.29 3.03
C GLN A 229 -4.76 -8.86 2.80
N ILE A 230 -4.35 -8.29 1.67
CA ILE A 230 -4.60 -6.88 1.34
C ILE A 230 -5.32 -6.81 0.00
N ALA A 231 -6.58 -6.38 0.04
CA ALA A 231 -7.34 -6.07 -1.17
C ALA A 231 -6.90 -4.70 -1.72
N MET A 232 -6.18 -4.70 -2.84
CA MET A 232 -5.53 -3.50 -3.40
C MET A 232 -6.53 -2.38 -3.74
N ARG A 233 -7.75 -2.76 -4.16
CA ARG A 233 -8.82 -1.83 -4.53
C ARG A 233 -9.21 -0.89 -3.39
N ALA A 234 -9.15 -1.35 -2.14
CA ALA A 234 -9.52 -0.56 -0.96
C ALA A 234 -8.56 0.61 -0.71
N TYR A 235 -7.27 0.45 -1.06
CA TYR A 235 -6.25 1.43 -0.73
C TYR A 235 -5.89 2.32 -1.92
N ARG A 236 -6.07 1.87 -3.18
CA ARG A 236 -5.65 2.58 -4.42
C ARG A 236 -4.20 3.08 -4.36
N ILE A 237 -3.33 2.26 -3.80
CA ILE A 237 -1.87 2.46 -3.76
C ILE A 237 -1.27 1.43 -4.72
N SER A 238 -0.10 1.71 -5.30
CA SER A 238 0.54 0.75 -6.19
C SER A 238 0.94 -0.52 -5.40
N PRO A 239 0.88 -1.71 -6.03
CA PRO A 239 1.36 -2.95 -5.41
C PRO A 239 2.82 -2.87 -4.95
N ALA A 240 3.66 -2.14 -5.70
CA ALA A 240 5.07 -1.92 -5.39
C ALA A 240 5.27 -1.23 -4.03
N LEU A 241 4.51 -0.15 -3.78
CA LEU A 241 4.59 0.58 -2.50
C LEU A 241 4.06 -0.25 -1.33
N VAL A 242 3.00 -1.05 -1.55
CA VAL A 242 2.50 -1.97 -0.51
C VAL A 242 3.56 -2.98 -0.11
N VAL A 243 4.30 -3.55 -1.08
CA VAL A 243 5.37 -4.50 -0.80
C VAL A 243 6.52 -3.85 -0.04
N GLN A 244 6.92 -2.63 -0.40
CA GLN A 244 7.97 -1.90 0.33
C GLN A 244 7.57 -1.64 1.79
N ILE A 245 6.33 -1.19 2.01
CA ILE A 245 5.77 -0.98 3.37
C ILE A 245 5.70 -2.30 4.14
N ALA A 246 5.28 -3.39 3.49
CA ALA A 246 5.25 -4.72 4.09
C ALA A 246 6.66 -5.17 4.52
N GLY A 247 7.66 -4.97 3.65
CA GLY A 247 9.06 -5.29 3.93
C GLY A 247 9.61 -4.52 5.13
N TYR A 248 9.32 -3.21 5.22
CA TYR A 248 9.68 -2.39 6.38
C TYR A 248 9.04 -2.88 7.68
N ARG A 249 7.86 -3.50 7.60
CA ARG A 249 7.15 -4.12 8.73
C ARG A 249 7.53 -5.59 8.96
N GLY A 250 8.52 -6.12 8.25
CA GLY A 250 9.00 -7.49 8.41
C GLY A 250 8.12 -8.55 7.74
N TYR A 251 7.44 -8.22 6.65
CA TYR A 251 6.62 -9.16 5.87
C TYR A 251 7.23 -9.46 4.50
N THR A 252 6.93 -10.64 3.96
CA THR A 252 7.26 -11.08 2.59
C THR A 252 6.00 -11.40 1.82
N LEU A 253 5.97 -11.04 0.53
CA LEU A 253 4.88 -11.41 -0.37
C LEU A 253 4.91 -12.94 -0.58
N SER A 254 3.84 -13.62 -0.16
CA SER A 254 3.69 -15.08 -0.26
C SER A 254 2.73 -15.52 -1.37
N GLY A 255 1.85 -14.63 -1.83
CA GLY A 255 0.81 -14.98 -2.80
C GLY A 255 0.14 -13.76 -3.43
N GLN A 256 -0.53 -13.97 -4.56
CA GLN A 256 -1.56 -13.06 -5.04
C GLN A 256 -2.79 -13.85 -5.50
N ARG A 257 -3.96 -13.22 -5.46
CA ARG A 257 -5.17 -13.70 -6.13
C ARG A 257 -5.89 -12.55 -6.78
N THR A 258 -6.46 -12.77 -7.95
CA THR A 258 -7.33 -11.80 -8.61
C THR A 258 -8.76 -12.28 -8.49
N THR A 259 -9.64 -11.42 -8.01
CA THR A 259 -11.08 -11.69 -7.89
C THR A 259 -11.84 -10.80 -8.86
N GLN A 260 -12.88 -11.34 -9.52
CA GLN A 260 -13.69 -10.58 -10.48
C GLN A 260 -14.38 -9.36 -9.85
N ALA A 261 -14.81 -9.47 -8.59
CA ALA A 261 -15.49 -8.38 -7.87
C ALA A 261 -14.54 -7.45 -7.09
N GLY A 262 -13.45 -7.99 -6.54
CA GLY A 262 -12.58 -7.28 -5.57
C GLY A 262 -11.25 -6.78 -6.13
N GLY A 263 -10.88 -7.17 -7.35
CA GLY A 263 -9.57 -6.86 -7.94
C GLY A 263 -8.45 -7.74 -7.37
N GLN A 264 -7.21 -7.25 -7.45
CA GLN A 264 -6.01 -7.93 -6.96
C GLN A 264 -5.95 -7.94 -5.43
N ILE A 265 -5.69 -9.10 -4.85
CA ILE A 265 -5.45 -9.33 -3.43
C ILE A 265 -4.02 -9.83 -3.27
N LEU A 266 -3.22 -9.13 -2.48
CA LEU A 266 -1.86 -9.53 -2.14
C LEU A 266 -1.87 -10.27 -0.79
N MET A 267 -1.12 -11.36 -0.70
CA MET A 267 -0.97 -12.16 0.49
C MET A 267 0.46 -12.05 1.01
N PHE A 268 0.60 -11.76 2.29
CA PHE A 268 1.87 -11.57 2.95
C PHE A 268 2.03 -12.57 4.10
N SER A 269 3.27 -12.98 4.32
CA SER A 269 3.71 -13.82 5.43
C SER A 269 4.72 -13.06 6.27
N LYS A 270 4.69 -13.25 7.58
CA LYS A 270 5.65 -12.61 8.49
C LYS A 270 7.02 -13.28 8.36
N ARG A 271 8.09 -12.49 8.28
CA ARG A 271 9.47 -12.98 8.39
C ARG A 271 9.72 -13.43 9.83
N VAL A 272 10.16 -14.67 9.98
CA VAL A 272 10.56 -15.28 11.25
C VAL A 272 12.01 -14.92 11.54
#